data_AF-A0A2W7G626-F1
#
_entry.id   AF-A0A2W7G626-F1
#
_cell.length_a   1.000
_cell.length_b   1.000
_cell.length_c   1.000
_cell.angle_alpha   90.00
_cell.angle_beta   90.00
_cell.angle_gamma   90.00
#
_symmetry.space_group_name_H-M   'P 1'
#
loop_
_entity.id
_entity.type
_entity.pdbx_description
1 polymer ?
#
loop_
_entity_poly.entity_id
_entity_poly.type
_entity_poly.pdbx_seq_one_letter_code
_entity_poly.pdbx_strand_id
1 'polypeptide(L)'
;MQNDTGKIIVYILLSLILVFVVFYIVWKATKNKRMKRKMDKLEQKKKAETLELYYEFILTYNQIIDFTKEELNKFQNNNTDKKMGQIVKGAEKLLLKLISRDDFAFYFHNNKDYETFVQNAELITTIKANLWDKKIPNVITFFKDEFNSMENKETKEQFIELTNNSINNQFYGN
;
A
#
# COMPACT_ATOMS: atom_id res chain seq x y z
N MET A 1 52.12 -58.07 11.87
CA MET A 1 51.78 -56.62 11.88
C MET A 1 51.26 -56.21 10.50
N GLN A 2 50.04 -56.60 10.12
CA GLN A 2 49.43 -56.19 8.83
C GLN A 2 47.99 -55.67 8.99
N ASN A 3 47.40 -55.74 10.19
CA ASN A 3 46.02 -55.31 10.45
C ASN A 3 45.88 -53.84 10.90
N ASP A 4 46.95 -53.18 11.34
CA ASP A 4 46.85 -51.82 11.87
C ASP A 4 46.82 -50.76 10.76
N THR A 5 47.58 -50.95 9.68
CA THR A 5 47.59 -50.03 8.53
C THR A 5 46.23 -49.99 7.83
N GLY A 6 45.56 -51.15 7.67
CA GLY A 6 44.21 -51.21 7.08
C GLY A 6 43.17 -50.49 7.93
N LYS A 7 43.21 -50.65 9.26
CA LYS A 7 42.34 -49.91 10.19
C LYS A 7 42.59 -48.42 10.12
N ILE A 8 43.85 -47.98 10.11
CA ILE A 8 44.24 -46.57 10.03
C ILE A 8 43.68 -45.93 8.74
N ILE A 9 43.79 -46.60 7.59
CA ILE A 9 43.27 -46.10 6.31
C ILE A 9 41.74 -45.95 6.35
N VAL A 10 41.02 -46.93 6.92
CA VAL A 10 39.56 -46.88 7.06
C VAL A 10 39.13 -45.72 7.97
N TYR A 11 39.81 -45.50 9.10
CA TYR A 11 39.51 -44.37 9.97
C TYR A 11 39.77 -43.01 9.31
N ILE A 12 40.84 -42.88 8.53
CA ILE A 12 41.14 -41.66 7.77
C ILE A 12 40.04 -41.35 6.76
N LEU A 13 39.59 -42.35 6.00
CA LEU A 13 38.49 -42.20 5.04
C LEU A 13 37.17 -41.80 5.73
N LEU A 14 36.87 -42.42 6.87
CA LEU A 14 35.66 -42.12 7.64
C LEU A 14 35.68 -40.68 8.18
N SER A 15 36.84 -40.24 8.71
CA SER A 15 37.04 -38.85 9.17
C SER A 15 36.92 -37.85 8.02
N LEU A 16 37.42 -38.19 6.82
CA LEU A 16 37.29 -37.32 5.65
C LEU A 16 35.83 -37.11 5.25
N ILE A 17 35.04 -38.20 5.21
CA ILE A 17 33.60 -38.15 4.93
C ILE A 17 32.88 -37.31 5.98
N LEU A 18 33.22 -37.49 7.26
CA LEU A 18 32.62 -36.73 8.36
C LEU A 18 32.89 -35.22 8.24
N VAL A 19 34.12 -34.83 7.85
CA VAL A 19 34.47 -33.42 7.58
C VAL A 19 33.63 -32.86 6.43
N PHE A 20 33.44 -33.60 5.34
CA PHE A 20 32.57 -33.17 4.23
C PHE A 20 31.12 -32.97 4.66
N VAL A 21 30.58 -33.86 5.49
CA VAL A 21 29.22 -33.74 6.03
C VAL A 21 29.09 -32.49 6.91
N VAL A 22 30.03 -32.27 7.83
CA VAL A 22 30.04 -31.08 8.69
C VAL A 22 30.14 -29.80 7.85
N PHE A 23 31.04 -29.78 6.86
CA PHE A 23 31.20 -28.64 5.96
C PHE A 23 29.91 -28.34 5.17
N TYR A 24 29.25 -29.37 4.64
CA TYR A 24 27.98 -29.23 3.92
C TYR A 24 26.87 -28.65 4.81
N ILE A 25 26.75 -29.12 6.06
CA ILE A 25 25.76 -28.62 7.02
C ILE A 25 26.01 -27.14 7.34
N VAL A 26 27.25 -26.77 7.63
CA VAL A 26 27.64 -25.38 7.94
C VAL A 26 27.40 -24.47 6.72
N TRP A 27 27.76 -24.91 5.52
CA TRP A 27 27.52 -24.17 4.28
C TRP A 27 26.03 -23.96 4.01
N LYS A 28 25.20 -25.00 4.16
CA LYS A 28 23.74 -24.92 3.98
C LYS A 28 23.10 -23.97 4.98
N ALA A 29 23.50 -24.05 6.26
CA ALA A 29 22.99 -23.17 7.31
C ALA A 29 23.35 -21.70 7.06
N THR A 30 24.60 -21.42 6.68
CA THR A 30 25.05 -20.04 6.39
C THR A 30 24.41 -19.47 5.12
N LYS A 31 24.24 -20.28 4.06
CA LYS A 31 23.52 -19.88 2.84
C LYS A 31 22.06 -19.52 3.13
N ASN A 32 21.35 -20.36 3.89
CA ASN A 32 19.96 -20.11 4.26
C ASN A 32 19.83 -18.85 5.13
N LYS A 33 20.73 -18.63 6.09
CA LYS A 33 20.73 -17.41 6.92
C LYS A 33 20.96 -16.14 6.10
N ARG A 34 21.85 -16.18 5.10
CA ARG A 34 22.08 -15.06 4.18
C ARG A 34 20.88 -14.79 3.28
N MET A 35 20.27 -15.85 2.74
CA MET A 35 19.08 -15.73 1.89
C MET A 35 17.89 -15.16 2.67
N LYS A 36 17.63 -15.68 3.88
CA LYS A 36 16.59 -15.17 4.78
C LYS A 36 16.78 -13.68 5.07
N ARG A 37 17.99 -13.26 5.47
CA ARG A 37 18.29 -11.84 5.70
C ARG A 37 18.07 -10.95 4.48
N LYS A 38 18.32 -11.46 3.26
CA LYS A 38 18.05 -10.71 2.03
C LYS A 38 16.54 -10.60 1.79
N MET A 39 15.78 -11.68 1.99
CA MET A 39 14.33 -11.68 1.90
C MET A 39 13.70 -10.73 2.93
N ASP A 40 14.13 -10.79 4.18
CA ASP A 40 13.64 -9.91 5.26
C ASP A 40 13.86 -8.43 4.90
N LYS A 41 15.01 -8.08 4.32
CA LYS A 41 15.29 -6.71 3.84
C LYS A 41 14.39 -6.28 2.69
N LEU A 42 14.12 -7.18 1.74
CA LEU A 42 13.21 -6.92 0.63
C LEU A 42 11.78 -6.75 1.12
N GLU A 43 11.35 -7.57 2.06
CA GLU A 43 10.04 -7.44 2.71
C GLU A 43 9.91 -6.13 3.48
N GLN A 44 10.94 -5.73 4.23
CA GLN A 44 10.95 -4.43 4.92
C GLN A 44 10.87 -3.26 3.94
N LYS A 45 11.64 -3.29 2.84
CA LYS A 45 11.56 -2.26 1.80
C LYS A 45 10.17 -2.20 1.17
N LYS A 46 9.60 -3.37 0.83
CA LYS A 46 8.25 -3.46 0.28
C LYS A 46 7.22 -2.90 1.26
N LYS A 47 7.32 -3.22 2.55
CA LYS A 47 6.43 -2.68 3.59
C LYS A 47 6.52 -1.16 3.70
N ALA A 48 7.74 -0.61 3.66
CA ALA A 48 7.92 0.85 3.67
C ALA A 48 7.30 1.51 2.44
N GLU A 49 7.54 0.97 1.24
CA GLU A 49 6.94 1.45 -0.02
C GLU A 49 5.40 1.36 0.00
N THR A 50 4.85 0.24 0.49
CA THR A 50 3.40 0.07 0.63
C THR A 50 2.80 1.05 1.64
N LEU A 51 3.48 1.35 2.73
CA LEU A 51 3.03 2.33 3.72
C LEU A 51 3.04 3.76 3.15
N GLU A 52 4.08 4.12 2.41
CA GLU A 52 4.17 5.42 1.74
C GLU A 52 3.04 5.60 0.71
N LEU A 53 2.82 4.60 -0.15
CA LEU A 53 1.70 4.59 -1.08
C LEU A 53 0.37 4.65 -0.35
N TYR A 54 0.19 3.89 0.74
CA TYR A 54 -1.03 3.92 1.53
C TYR A 54 -1.36 5.35 1.98
N TYR A 55 -0.35 6.08 2.49
CA TYR A 55 -0.55 7.47 2.88
C TYR A 55 -0.88 8.39 1.71
N GLU A 56 -0.22 8.23 0.56
CA GLU A 56 -0.54 8.96 -0.67
C GLU A 56 -2.01 8.75 -1.06
N PHE A 57 -2.48 7.49 -1.04
CA PHE A 57 -3.86 7.17 -1.36
C PHE A 57 -4.84 7.76 -0.35
N ILE A 58 -4.63 7.57 0.95
CA ILE A 58 -5.51 8.13 1.99
C ILE A 58 -5.62 9.64 1.84
N LEU A 59 -4.49 10.33 1.65
CA LEU A 59 -4.44 11.77 1.41
C LEU A 59 -5.25 12.15 0.17
N THR A 60 -5.04 11.44 -0.94
CA THR A 60 -5.73 11.74 -2.20
C THR A 60 -7.24 11.50 -2.08
N TYR A 61 -7.66 10.39 -1.47
CA TYR A 61 -9.07 10.12 -1.20
C TYR A 61 -9.68 11.21 -0.32
N ASN A 62 -9.02 11.58 0.79
CA ASN A 62 -9.53 12.62 1.68
C ASN A 62 -9.70 13.97 0.94
N GLN A 63 -8.75 14.36 0.09
CA GLN A 63 -8.86 15.61 -0.66
C GLN A 63 -9.95 15.59 -1.72
N ILE A 64 -10.15 14.47 -2.43
CA ILE A 64 -11.27 14.32 -3.36
C ILE A 64 -12.59 14.45 -2.60
N ILE A 65 -12.69 13.83 -1.41
CA ILE A 65 -13.88 13.90 -0.56
C ILE A 65 -14.15 15.35 -0.15
N ASP A 66 -13.15 16.03 0.41
CA ASP A 66 -13.29 17.40 0.91
C ASP A 66 -13.67 18.37 -0.20
N PHE A 67 -12.97 18.30 -1.35
CA PHE A 67 -13.29 19.11 -2.52
C PHE A 67 -14.71 18.86 -3.02
N THR A 68 -15.12 17.59 -3.13
CA THR A 68 -16.46 17.23 -3.59
C THR A 68 -17.54 17.74 -2.63
N LYS A 69 -17.30 17.65 -1.32
CA LYS A 69 -18.21 18.17 -0.30
C LYS A 69 -18.35 19.68 -0.38
N GLU A 70 -17.24 20.39 -0.61
CA GLU A 70 -17.26 21.83 -0.80
C GLU A 70 -18.10 22.23 -2.02
N GLU A 71 -17.92 21.55 -3.16
CA GLU A 71 -18.69 21.81 -4.38
C GLU A 71 -20.18 21.47 -4.21
N LEU A 72 -20.52 20.37 -3.53
CA LEU A 72 -21.90 20.02 -3.20
C LEU A 72 -22.55 21.07 -2.28
N ASN A 73 -21.81 21.61 -1.32
CA ASN A 73 -22.28 22.67 -0.44
C ASN A 73 -22.51 23.98 -1.22
N LYS A 74 -21.58 24.35 -2.12
CA LYS A 74 -21.79 25.49 -3.04
C LYS A 74 -23.04 25.31 -3.89
N PHE A 75 -23.28 24.10 -4.40
CA PHE A 75 -24.49 23.78 -5.16
C PHE A 75 -25.77 23.95 -4.32
N GLN A 76 -25.79 23.43 -3.09
CA GLN A 76 -26.95 23.55 -2.19
C GLN A 76 -27.27 25.00 -1.83
N ASN A 77 -26.26 25.85 -1.71
CA ASN A 77 -26.41 27.28 -1.41
C ASN A 77 -26.63 28.15 -2.66
N ASN A 78 -26.79 27.56 -3.85
CA ASN A 78 -26.87 28.27 -5.14
C ASN A 78 -25.67 29.19 -5.43
N ASN A 79 -24.48 28.84 -4.92
CA ASN A 79 -23.22 29.58 -5.07
C ASN A 79 -22.32 29.02 -6.20
N THR A 80 -22.89 28.27 -7.14
CA THR A 80 -22.14 27.70 -8.27
C THR A 80 -23.08 27.46 -9.45
N ASP A 81 -22.56 27.65 -10.67
CA ASP A 81 -23.27 27.35 -11.92
C ASP A 81 -23.19 25.87 -12.31
N LYS A 82 -22.42 25.07 -11.56
CA LYS A 82 -22.21 23.65 -11.83
C LYS A 82 -23.43 22.86 -11.39
N LYS A 83 -23.91 21.94 -12.24
CA LYS A 83 -25.02 21.05 -11.91
C LYS A 83 -24.54 19.95 -10.94
N MET A 84 -25.39 19.52 -10.02
CA MET A 84 -25.09 18.39 -9.12
C MET A 84 -24.58 17.14 -9.87
N GLY A 85 -25.17 16.83 -11.02
CA GLY A 85 -24.73 15.71 -11.86
C GLY A 85 -23.30 15.86 -12.40
N GLN A 86 -22.81 17.08 -12.60
CA GLN A 86 -21.41 17.33 -12.98
C GLN A 86 -20.47 17.11 -11.79
N ILE A 87 -20.86 17.56 -10.60
CA ILE A 87 -20.08 17.38 -9.37
C ILE A 87 -19.93 15.89 -9.05
N VAL A 88 -21.05 15.14 -9.07
CA VAL A 88 -21.04 13.70 -8.82
C VAL A 88 -20.18 12.95 -9.84
N LYS A 89 -20.28 13.29 -11.13
CA LYS A 89 -19.45 12.67 -12.18
C LYS A 89 -17.96 13.03 -12.04
N GLY A 90 -17.64 14.24 -11.61
CA GLY A 90 -16.27 14.68 -11.38
C GLY A 90 -15.60 13.86 -10.27
N ALA A 91 -16.30 13.69 -9.15
CA ALA A 91 -15.84 12.85 -8.05
C ALA A 91 -15.67 11.39 -8.49
N GLU A 92 -16.68 10.81 -9.16
CA GLU A 92 -16.65 9.45 -9.68
C GLU A 92 -15.45 9.22 -10.61
N LYS A 93 -15.19 10.16 -11.54
CA LYS A 93 -14.05 10.10 -12.47
C LYS A 93 -12.71 10.04 -11.73
N LEU A 94 -12.51 10.90 -10.73
CA LEU A 94 -11.25 10.94 -9.99
C LEU A 94 -11.05 9.69 -9.12
N LEU A 95 -12.10 9.24 -8.44
CA LEU A 95 -12.06 8.04 -7.60
C LEU A 95 -11.82 6.77 -8.44
N LEU A 96 -12.49 6.66 -9.58
CA LEU A 96 -12.28 5.56 -10.52
C LEU A 96 -10.84 5.55 -11.05
N LYS A 97 -10.31 6.71 -11.42
CA LYS A 97 -8.91 6.84 -11.85
C LYS A 97 -7.95 6.43 -10.73
N LEU A 98 -8.24 6.80 -9.49
CA LEU A 98 -7.39 6.50 -8.34
C LEU A 98 -7.37 4.98 -8.04
N ILE A 99 -8.54 4.35 -7.92
CA ILE A 99 -8.62 2.91 -7.62
C ILE A 99 -8.11 2.03 -8.76
N SER A 100 -8.14 2.55 -10.00
CA SER A 100 -7.66 1.84 -11.19
C SER A 100 -6.16 2.01 -11.44
N ARG A 101 -5.40 2.69 -10.57
CA ARG A 101 -3.94 2.75 -10.72
C ARG A 101 -3.32 1.37 -10.54
N ASP A 102 -2.34 1.04 -11.37
CA ASP A 102 -1.67 -0.27 -11.35
C ASP A 102 -1.03 -0.59 -9.98
N ASP A 103 -0.51 0.44 -9.32
CA ASP A 103 0.09 0.33 -7.98
C ASP A 103 -0.96 -0.02 -6.90
N PHE A 104 -2.21 0.43 -7.03
CA PHE A 104 -3.27 0.11 -6.08
C PHE A 104 -3.50 -1.40 -5.98
N ALA A 105 -3.77 -2.04 -7.13
CA ALA A 105 -4.02 -3.48 -7.18
C ALA A 105 -2.78 -4.28 -6.77
N PHE A 106 -1.59 -3.85 -7.22
CA PHE A 106 -0.34 -4.55 -6.93
C PHE A 106 0.02 -4.57 -5.44
N TYR A 107 -0.16 -3.46 -4.74
CA TYR A 107 0.27 -3.32 -3.34
C TYR A 107 -0.81 -3.69 -2.32
N PHE A 108 -2.11 -3.51 -2.63
CA PHE A 108 -3.18 -3.65 -1.63
C PHE A 108 -4.11 -4.85 -1.80
N HIS A 109 -4.39 -5.31 -3.03
CA HIS A 109 -5.47 -6.29 -3.28
C HIS A 109 -5.30 -7.64 -2.54
N ASN A 110 -4.05 -8.07 -2.33
CA ASN A 110 -3.73 -9.33 -1.64
C ASN A 110 -3.15 -9.13 -0.22
N ASN A 111 -3.14 -7.89 0.28
CA ASN A 111 -2.55 -7.58 1.57
C ASN A 111 -3.63 -7.43 2.64
N LYS A 112 -3.71 -8.42 3.55
CA LYS A 112 -4.70 -8.45 4.65
C LYS A 112 -4.61 -7.22 5.56
N ASP A 113 -3.42 -6.66 5.72
CA ASP A 113 -3.21 -5.49 6.58
C ASP A 113 -3.98 -4.25 6.07
N TYR A 114 -4.34 -4.22 4.78
CA TYR A 114 -5.02 -3.09 4.12
C TYR A 114 -6.43 -3.46 3.61
N GLU A 115 -7.00 -4.57 4.06
CA GLU A 115 -8.31 -5.04 3.58
C GLU A 115 -9.42 -4.00 3.83
N THR A 116 -9.47 -3.40 5.02
CA THR A 116 -10.43 -2.33 5.35
C THR A 116 -10.29 -1.13 4.41
N PHE A 117 -9.05 -0.77 4.07
CA PHE A 117 -8.78 0.33 3.15
C PHE A 117 -9.29 0.01 1.74
N VAL A 118 -9.02 -1.18 1.22
CA VAL A 118 -9.50 -1.62 -0.10
C VAL A 118 -11.03 -1.61 -0.14
N GLN A 119 -11.70 -2.18 0.85
CA GLN A 119 -13.16 -2.20 0.93
C GLN A 119 -13.75 -0.79 0.97
N ASN A 120 -13.15 0.11 1.76
CA ASN A 120 -13.58 1.50 1.86
C ASN A 120 -13.36 2.27 0.54
N ALA A 121 -12.24 2.04 -0.14
CA ALA A 121 -11.91 2.62 -1.43
C ALA A 121 -12.88 2.18 -2.54
N GLU A 122 -13.24 0.89 -2.58
CA GLU A 122 -14.24 0.36 -3.51
C GLU A 122 -15.62 0.95 -3.23
N LEU A 123 -16.01 1.00 -1.95
CA LEU A 123 -17.33 1.47 -1.54
C LEU A 123 -17.52 2.96 -1.82
N ILE A 124 -16.52 3.80 -1.54
CA ILE A 124 -16.62 5.25 -1.82
C ILE A 124 -16.65 5.55 -3.32
N THR A 125 -15.94 4.76 -4.13
CA THR A 125 -15.93 4.89 -5.58
C THR A 125 -17.27 4.50 -6.21
N THR A 126 -17.97 3.53 -5.61
CA THR A 126 -19.23 2.98 -6.14
C THR A 126 -20.45 3.82 -5.76
N ILE A 127 -20.47 4.40 -4.56
CA ILE A 127 -21.61 5.20 -4.09
C ILE A 127 -21.50 6.63 -4.64
N LYS A 128 -22.60 7.16 -5.18
CA LYS A 128 -22.65 8.56 -5.66
C LYS A 128 -22.36 9.55 -4.53
N ALA A 129 -21.54 10.56 -4.82
CA ALA A 129 -21.05 11.51 -3.83
C ALA A 129 -22.13 12.25 -3.05
N ASN A 130 -23.25 12.58 -3.69
CA ASN A 130 -24.38 13.23 -3.05
C ASN A 130 -25.12 12.34 -2.02
N LEU A 131 -24.76 11.05 -1.92
CA LEU A 131 -25.34 10.10 -0.97
C LEU A 131 -24.35 9.66 0.11
N TRP A 132 -23.09 10.11 0.07
CA TRP A 132 -22.06 9.62 0.97
C TRP A 132 -22.41 9.83 2.45
N ASP A 133 -22.81 11.03 2.83
CA ASP A 133 -23.13 11.36 4.23
C ASP A 133 -24.30 10.53 4.78
N LYS A 134 -25.21 10.08 3.91
CA LYS A 134 -26.36 9.26 4.29
C LYS A 134 -26.05 7.76 4.29
N LYS A 135 -25.29 7.27 3.30
CA LYS A 135 -25.11 5.84 3.05
C LYS A 135 -23.83 5.26 3.63
N ILE A 136 -22.75 6.03 3.62
CA ILE A 136 -21.41 5.56 3.99
C ILE A 136 -20.68 6.55 4.92
N PRO A 137 -21.32 7.10 5.97
CA PRO A 137 -20.66 8.08 6.85
C PRO A 137 -19.39 7.52 7.49
N ASN A 138 -19.38 6.22 7.84
CA ASN A 138 -18.22 5.55 8.43
C ASN A 138 -17.00 5.52 7.50
N VAL A 139 -17.22 5.43 6.19
CA VAL A 139 -16.15 5.41 5.18
C VAL A 139 -15.50 6.79 5.07
N ILE A 140 -16.30 7.84 5.09
CA ILE A 140 -15.82 9.23 5.10
C ILE A 140 -14.98 9.46 6.37
N THR A 141 -15.51 9.06 7.52
CA THR A 141 -14.81 9.19 8.81
C THR A 141 -13.49 8.42 8.79
N PHE A 142 -13.47 7.20 8.25
CA PHE A 142 -12.24 6.43 8.09
C PHE A 142 -11.14 7.21 7.34
N PHE A 143 -11.42 7.72 6.13
CA PHE A 143 -10.41 8.46 5.36
C PHE A 143 -9.95 9.74 6.07
N LYS A 144 -10.87 10.41 6.77
CA LYS A 144 -10.55 11.62 7.53
C LYS A 144 -9.68 11.31 8.75
N ASP A 145 -10.00 10.25 9.49
CA ASP A 145 -9.26 9.86 10.69
C ASP A 145 -7.87 9.33 10.34
N GLU A 146 -7.76 8.50 9.31
CA GLU A 146 -6.48 8.04 8.76
C GLU A 146 -5.64 9.19 8.23
N PHE A 147 -6.25 10.19 7.59
CA PHE A 147 -5.53 11.41 7.17
C PHE A 147 -5.04 12.23 8.36
N ASN A 148 -5.82 12.32 9.44
CA ASN A 148 -5.47 13.08 10.63
C ASN A 148 -4.42 12.39 11.51
N SER A 149 -4.36 11.05 11.49
CA SER A 149 -3.39 10.27 12.25
C SER A 149 -1.98 10.29 11.64
N MET A 150 -1.81 10.78 10.41
CA MET A 150 -0.49 10.92 9.78
C MET A 150 0.38 11.96 10.50
N GLU A 151 1.50 11.51 11.08
CA GLU A 151 2.42 12.34 11.87
C GLU A 151 3.33 13.25 11.02
N ASN A 152 3.53 12.96 9.73
CA ASN A 152 4.51 13.65 8.88
C ASN A 152 3.94 14.91 8.18
N LYS A 153 3.96 16.05 8.89
CA LYS A 153 3.40 17.34 8.45
C LYS A 153 4.01 17.92 7.16
N GLU A 154 5.33 17.91 7.00
CA GLU A 154 5.98 18.54 5.82
C GLU A 154 5.66 17.78 4.53
N THR A 155 5.65 16.45 4.60
CA THR A 155 5.30 15.59 3.46
C THR A 155 3.81 15.77 3.11
N LYS A 156 2.96 15.89 4.14
CA LYS A 156 1.52 16.11 4.00
C LYS A 156 1.19 17.41 3.27
N GLU A 157 1.84 18.53 3.58
CA GLU A 157 1.57 19.82 2.92
C GLU A 157 1.92 19.84 1.43
N GLN A 158 3.07 19.30 1.06
CA GLN A 158 3.50 19.22 -0.35
C GLN A 158 2.56 18.33 -1.18
N PHE A 159 2.19 17.16 -0.64
CA PHE A 159 1.24 16.27 -1.30
C PHE A 159 -0.16 16.89 -1.40
N ILE A 160 -0.59 17.66 -0.39
CA ILE A 160 -1.87 18.37 -0.43
C ILE A 160 -1.89 19.35 -1.60
N GLU A 161 -0.87 20.18 -1.76
CA GLU A 161 -0.82 21.19 -2.83
C GLU A 161 -0.87 20.54 -4.23
N LEU A 162 -0.02 19.54 -4.46
CA LEU A 162 0.04 18.82 -5.75
C LEU A 162 -1.29 18.16 -6.08
N THR A 163 -1.91 17.52 -5.10
CA THR A 163 -3.17 16.80 -5.27
C THR A 163 -4.33 17.77 -5.49
N ASN A 164 -4.39 18.89 -4.76
CA ASN A 164 -5.41 19.92 -4.98
C ASN A 164 -5.33 20.51 -6.38
N ASN A 165 -4.12 20.79 -6.87
CA ASN A 165 -3.92 21.25 -8.25
C ASN A 165 -4.39 20.21 -9.26
N SER A 166 -4.07 18.92 -9.04
CA SER A 166 -4.53 17.82 -9.88
C SER A 166 -6.06 17.68 -9.89
N ILE A 167 -6.69 17.74 -8.71
CA ILE A 167 -8.15 17.68 -8.56
C ILE A 167 -8.80 18.84 -9.30
N ASN A 168 -8.39 20.08 -9.04
CA ASN A 168 -8.95 21.27 -9.68
C ASN A 168 -8.93 21.20 -11.21
N ASN A 169 -7.83 20.69 -11.77
CA ASN A 169 -7.67 20.57 -13.22
C ASN A 169 -8.50 19.43 -13.83
N GLN A 170 -8.69 18.33 -13.10
CA GLN A 170 -9.27 17.10 -13.67
C GLN A 170 -10.74 16.87 -13.32
N PHE A 171 -11.23 17.49 -12.23
CA PHE A 171 -12.56 17.26 -11.65
C PHE A 171 -13.68 17.61 -12.63
N TYR A 172 -13.63 18.82 -13.21
CA TYR A 172 -14.62 19.23 -14.21
C TYR A 172 -14.24 18.84 -15.65
N GLY A 173 -13.00 18.40 -15.87
CA GLY A 173 -12.49 18.02 -17.18
C GLY A 173 -12.47 19.16 -18.18
N ASN A 174 -11.28 19.72 -18.41
CA ASN A 174 -10.86 19.93 -19.80
C ASN A 174 -10.40 18.58 -20.37
#